data_AF-A0A8J8IRT9-F1
#
_entry.id   AF-A0A8J8IRT9-F1
#
_cell.length_a   1.000
_cell.length_b   1.000
_cell.length_c   1.000
_cell.angle_alpha   90.00
_cell.angle_beta   90.00
_cell.angle_gamma   90.00
#
_symmetry.space_group_name_H-M   'P 1'
#
loop_
_entity.id
_entity.type
_entity.pdbx_description
1 polymer ?
#
loop_
_entity_poly.entity_id
_entity_poly.type
_entity_poly.pdbx_seq_one_letter_code
_entity_poly.pdbx_strand_id
1 'polypeptide(L)'
;MERWRIIGYAIPATTASLLAVALWMGNMAMAFGILAVVIALSFLYADWLKKRGEIFSDERTLRIEEMASRRTLQALVLALAFAVVALSILSENDPSLRSAYYLAISLMVLTSVLKLYLKHHYARVM
;
A
#
# COMPACT_ATOMS: atom_id res chain seq x y z
N MET A 1 2.82 -18.31 -15.16
CA MET A 1 1.83 -17.38 -14.56
C MET A 1 1.71 -17.57 -13.04
N GLU A 2 1.64 -18.80 -12.52
CA GLU A 2 1.44 -19.09 -11.07
C GLU A 2 2.58 -18.64 -10.13
N ARG A 3 3.83 -18.81 -10.57
CA ARG A 3 5.03 -18.48 -9.76
C ARG A 3 5.15 -16.98 -9.42
N TRP A 4 4.67 -16.11 -10.30
CA TRP A 4 4.65 -14.65 -10.10
C TRP A 4 3.54 -14.21 -9.13
N ARG A 5 2.43 -14.96 -9.05
CA ARG A 5 1.36 -14.72 -8.07
C ARG A 5 1.86 -14.96 -6.64
N ILE A 6 2.60 -16.05 -6.42
CA ILE A 6 3.14 -16.41 -5.10
C ILE A 6 4.14 -15.35 -4.62
N ILE A 7 5.04 -14.88 -5.50
CA ILE A 7 5.97 -13.77 -5.18
C ILE A 7 5.21 -12.48 -4.85
N GLY A 8 4.11 -12.21 -5.56
CA GLY A 8 3.24 -11.06 -5.29
C GLY A 8 2.58 -11.08 -3.90
N TYR A 9 2.30 -12.26 -3.33
CA TYR A 9 1.79 -12.40 -1.95
C TYR A 9 2.90 -12.48 -0.90
N ALA A 10 4.10 -12.92 -1.28
CA ALA A 10 5.23 -13.02 -0.38
C ALA A 10 5.64 -11.63 0.15
N ILE A 11 5.72 -10.62 -0.73
CA ILE A 11 6.11 -9.25 -0.37
C ILE A 11 5.21 -8.63 0.73
N PRO A 12 3.86 -8.61 0.60
CA PRO A 12 3.00 -8.09 1.65
C PRO A 12 3.04 -8.95 2.92
N ALA A 13 3.17 -10.27 2.82
CA ALA A 13 3.28 -11.15 3.98
C ALA A 13 4.57 -10.90 4.78
N THR A 14 5.72 -10.78 4.11
CA THR A 14 7.00 -10.44 4.76
C THR A 14 6.99 -9.02 5.33
N THR A 15 6.32 -8.09 4.65
CA THR A 15 6.19 -6.71 5.12
C THR A 15 5.36 -6.65 6.40
N ALA A 16 4.21 -7.32 6.43
CA ALA A 16 3.33 -7.34 7.58
C ALA A 16 4.00 -7.96 8.82
N SER A 17 4.75 -9.04 8.61
CA SER A 17 5.49 -9.71 9.69
C SER A 17 6.64 -8.86 10.24
N LEU A 18 7.44 -8.21 9.37
CA LEU A 18 8.50 -7.30 9.81
C LEU A 18 7.94 -6.06 10.52
N LEU A 19 6.83 -5.49 10.05
CA LEU A 19 6.15 -4.37 10.72
C LEU A 19 5.59 -4.79 12.08
N ALA A 20 4.99 -5.97 12.20
CA ALA A 20 4.50 -6.48 13.47
C ALA A 20 5.62 -6.62 14.50
N VAL A 21 6.79 -7.13 14.10
CA VAL A 21 7.97 -7.23 14.98
C VAL A 21 8.49 -5.84 15.36
N ALA A 22 8.61 -4.91 14.41
CA ALA A 22 9.10 -3.56 14.68
C ALA A 22 8.18 -2.76 15.62
N LEU A 23 6.85 -2.93 15.45
CA LEU A 23 5.86 -2.35 16.35
C LEU A 23 5.92 -2.98 17.74
N TRP A 24 6.08 -4.30 17.84
CA TRP A 24 6.19 -4.98 19.14
C TRP A 24 7.44 -4.57 19.93
N MET A 25 8.53 -4.22 19.23
CA MET A 25 9.73 -3.67 19.83
C MET A 25 9.64 -2.17 20.17
N GLY A 26 8.53 -1.49 19.81
CA GLY A 26 8.35 -0.05 20.02
C GLY A 26 9.33 0.84 19.23
N ASN A 27 10.03 0.30 18.24
CA ASN A 27 11.10 1.00 17.55
C ASN A 27 10.58 1.73 16.29
N MET A 28 10.29 3.02 16.45
CA MET A 28 9.82 3.90 15.37
C MET A 28 10.76 3.93 14.15
N ALA A 29 12.07 4.02 14.39
CA ALA A 29 13.04 4.11 13.30
C ALA A 29 13.03 2.83 12.44
N MET A 30 12.86 1.67 13.08
CA MET A 30 12.75 0.39 12.38
C MET A 30 11.44 0.27 11.60
N ALA A 31 10.31 0.65 12.18
CA ALA A 31 9.00 0.59 11.52
C ALA A 31 8.93 1.51 10.29
N PHE A 32 9.42 2.76 10.41
CA PHE A 32 9.50 3.68 9.27
C PHE A 32 10.54 3.24 8.24
N GLY A 33 11.67 2.66 8.68
CA GLY A 33 12.68 2.09 7.79
C GLY A 33 12.12 0.96 6.93
N ILE A 34 11.39 0.02 7.53
CA ILE A 34 10.73 -1.09 6.82
C ILE A 34 9.70 -0.55 5.81
N LEU A 35 8.87 0.41 6.21
CA LEU A 35 7.93 1.06 5.30
C LEU A 35 8.63 1.70 4.11
N ALA A 36 9.68 2.50 4.34
CA ALA A 36 10.41 3.18 3.27
C ALA A 36 11.04 2.20 2.27
N VAL A 37 11.64 1.11 2.76
CA VAL A 37 12.24 0.06 1.90
C VAL A 37 11.18 -0.62 1.04
N VAL A 38 10.03 -0.99 1.62
CA VAL A 38 8.96 -1.67 0.88
C VAL A 38 8.34 -0.75 -0.17
N ILE A 39 8.18 0.54 0.14
CA ILE A 39 7.72 1.54 -0.81
C ILE A 39 8.68 1.64 -1.99
N ALA A 40 9.99 1.78 -1.72
CA ALA A 40 11.01 1.87 -2.76
C ALA A 40 11.02 0.63 -3.66
N LEU A 41 10.98 -0.57 -3.07
CA LEU A 41 10.93 -1.83 -3.82
C LEU A 41 9.65 -1.93 -4.67
N SER A 42 8.52 -1.47 -4.15
CA SER A 42 7.24 -1.48 -4.89
C SER A 42 7.29 -0.57 -6.12
N PHE A 43 7.90 0.62 -5.99
CA PHE A 43 8.09 1.53 -7.12
C PHE A 43 9.08 0.97 -8.15
N LEU A 44 10.20 0.39 -7.71
CA LEU A 44 11.17 -0.24 -8.60
C LEU A 44 10.56 -1.42 -9.37
N TYR A 45 9.75 -2.25 -8.70
CA TYR A 45 9.06 -3.37 -9.34
C TYR A 45 8.06 -2.90 -10.38
N ALA A 46 7.29 -1.84 -10.08
CA ALA A 46 6.35 -1.24 -11.01
C ALA A 46 7.05 -0.65 -12.26
N ASP A 47 8.18 0.04 -12.07
CA ASP A 47 8.97 0.59 -13.17
C ASP A 47 9.60 -0.51 -14.04
N TRP A 48 10.08 -1.59 -13.41
CA TRP A 48 10.61 -2.76 -14.11
C TRP A 48 9.55 -3.47 -14.96
N LEU A 49 8.33 -3.64 -14.44
CA LEU A 49 7.19 -4.16 -15.20
C LEU A 49 6.83 -3.27 -16.39
N LYS A 50 6.84 -1.94 -16.18
CA LYS A 50 6.55 -0.96 -17.23
C LYS A 50 7.56 -1.03 -18.39
N LYS A 51 8.84 -1.25 -18.08
CA LYS A 51 9.93 -1.40 -19.08
C LYS A 51 9.82 -2.66 -19.93
N ARG A 52 9.09 -3.70 -19.48
CA ARG A 52 8.88 -4.94 -20.24
C ARG A 52 7.80 -4.85 -21.34
N GLY A 53 7.11 -3.73 -21.48
CA GLY A 53 6.17 -3.53 -22.58
C GLY A 53 4.82 -4.25 -22.44
N GLU A 54 4.49 -4.82 -21.27
CA GLU A 54 3.17 -5.44 -21.01
C GLU A 54 1.99 -4.45 -20.94
N ILE A 55 2.21 -3.16 -21.24
CA ILE A 55 1.18 -2.13 -21.19
C ILE A 55 0.99 -1.58 -22.61
N PHE A 56 0.23 -2.30 -23.44
CA PHE A 56 -0.18 -1.87 -24.78
C PHE A 56 -0.97 -0.56 -24.70
N SER A 57 -0.75 0.32 -25.67
CA SER A 57 -0.77 1.77 -25.52
C SER A 57 -1.83 2.43 -26.41
N ASP A 58 -3.13 2.29 -26.12
CA ASP A 58 -4.12 3.10 -26.86
C ASP A 58 -5.42 3.43 -26.12
N GLU A 59 -5.33 4.24 -25.04
CA GLU A 59 -6.48 4.85 -24.31
C GLU A 59 -6.06 6.18 -23.64
N ARG A 60 -5.52 7.13 -24.41
CA ARG A 60 -4.75 8.27 -23.86
C ARG A 60 -5.51 9.19 -22.88
N THR A 61 -6.82 9.38 -23.03
CA THR A 61 -7.60 10.29 -22.17
C THR A 61 -8.14 9.59 -20.92
N LEU A 62 -8.69 8.37 -21.06
CA LEU A 62 -9.10 7.51 -19.94
C LEU A 62 -7.93 7.20 -18.98
N ARG A 63 -6.72 7.04 -19.52
CA ARG A 63 -5.51 6.81 -18.72
C ARG A 63 -5.04 7.99 -17.90
N ILE A 64 -5.31 9.24 -18.28
CA ILE A 64 -4.83 10.38 -17.49
C ILE A 64 -5.62 10.47 -16.19
N GLU A 65 -6.94 10.30 -16.25
CA GLU A 65 -7.80 10.22 -15.06
C GLU A 65 -7.52 8.94 -14.25
N GLU A 66 -7.34 7.78 -14.90
CA GLU A 66 -6.94 6.56 -14.18
C GLU A 66 -5.55 6.63 -13.55
N MET A 67 -4.57 7.25 -14.21
CA MET A 67 -3.22 7.41 -13.63
C MET A 67 -3.21 8.43 -12.51
N ALA A 68 -3.97 9.53 -12.64
CA ALA A 68 -4.15 10.49 -11.57
C ALA A 68 -4.85 9.82 -10.37
N SER A 69 -5.95 9.10 -10.61
CA SER A 69 -6.68 8.32 -9.61
C SER A 69 -5.79 7.25 -8.96
N ARG A 70 -5.01 6.48 -9.73
CA ARG A 70 -4.06 5.51 -9.17
C ARG A 70 -3.00 6.17 -8.30
N ARG A 71 -2.44 7.31 -8.71
CA ARG A 71 -1.42 8.03 -7.96
C ARG A 71 -1.98 8.63 -6.67
N THR A 72 -3.19 9.20 -6.71
CA THR A 72 -3.85 9.73 -5.50
C THR A 72 -4.19 8.61 -4.53
N LEU A 73 -4.71 7.48 -5.02
CA LEU A 73 -5.01 6.31 -4.19
C LEU A 73 -3.72 5.69 -3.62
N GLN A 74 -2.62 5.70 -4.37
CA GLN A 74 -1.32 5.26 -3.88
C GLN A 74 -0.74 6.21 -2.81
N ALA A 75 -0.81 7.52 -3.02
CA ALA A 75 -0.37 8.52 -2.05
C ALA A 75 -1.23 8.47 -0.77
N LEU A 76 -2.54 8.29 -0.90
CA LEU A 76 -3.47 8.12 0.22
C LEU A 76 -3.13 6.88 1.04
N VAL A 77 -2.92 5.73 0.39
CA VAL A 77 -2.52 4.49 1.07
C VAL A 77 -1.16 4.66 1.75
N LEU A 78 -0.22 5.38 1.14
CA LEU A 78 1.07 5.71 1.75
C LEU A 78 0.87 6.53 3.02
N ALA A 79 0.13 7.63 2.92
CA ALA A 79 -0.14 8.53 4.04
C ALA A 79 -0.85 7.79 5.19
N LEU A 80 -1.83 6.94 4.88
CA LEU A 80 -2.51 6.09 5.86
C LEU A 80 -1.56 5.08 6.50
N ALA A 81 -0.64 4.46 5.75
CA ALA A 81 0.34 3.54 6.31
C ALA A 81 1.26 4.23 7.34
N PHE A 82 1.75 5.44 7.01
CA PHE A 82 2.52 6.24 7.97
C PHE A 82 1.68 6.65 9.18
N ALA A 83 0.44 7.08 8.97
CA ALA A 83 -0.48 7.46 10.04
C ALA A 83 -0.81 6.29 10.98
N VAL A 84 -1.06 5.10 10.45
CA VAL A 84 -1.33 3.88 11.24
C VAL A 84 -0.11 3.50 12.08
N VAL A 85 1.10 3.54 11.51
CA VAL A 85 2.32 3.23 12.27
C VAL A 85 2.56 4.25 13.38
N ALA A 86 2.42 5.55 13.07
CA ALA A 86 2.57 6.60 14.07
C ALA A 86 1.52 6.46 15.19
N LEU A 87 0.24 6.32 14.83
CA LEU A 87 -0.86 6.20 15.78
C LEU A 87 -0.78 4.89 16.58
N SER A 88 -0.26 3.80 16.02
CA SER A 88 -0.09 2.53 16.76
C SER A 88 0.76 2.76 18.01
N ILE A 89 1.88 3.46 17.86
CA ILE A 89 2.84 3.70 18.94
C ILE A 89 2.35 4.83 19.85
N LEU A 90 1.81 5.91 19.30
CA LEU A 90 1.26 7.01 20.10
C LEU A 90 0.06 6.57 20.95
N SER A 91 -0.78 5.66 20.44
CA SER A 91 -1.96 5.15 21.16
C SER A 91 -1.65 4.21 22.33
N GLU A 92 -0.40 3.72 22.44
CA GLU A 92 0.08 3.00 23.62
C GLU A 92 0.32 3.95 24.80
N ASN A 93 0.83 5.16 24.51
CA ASN A 93 1.11 6.18 25.53
C ASN A 93 -0.14 7.02 25.88
N ASP A 94 -0.97 7.34 24.88
CA ASP A 94 -2.16 8.17 25.05
C ASP A 94 -3.44 7.41 24.62
N PRO A 95 -4.28 6.96 25.57
CA PRO A 95 -5.48 6.19 25.25
C PRO A 95 -6.55 6.98 24.47
N SER A 96 -6.48 8.32 24.50
CA SER A 96 -7.36 9.20 23.70
C SER A 96 -7.15 9.04 22.19
N LEU A 97 -5.96 8.62 21.76
CA LEU A 97 -5.59 8.45 20.35
C LEU A 97 -6.00 7.08 19.77
N ARG A 98 -6.50 6.16 20.60
CA ARG A 98 -6.95 4.83 20.14
C ARG A 98 -8.09 4.92 19.13
N SER A 99 -9.01 5.86 19.30
CA SER A 99 -10.11 6.09 18.36
C SER A 99 -9.59 6.51 16.98
N ALA A 100 -8.59 7.40 16.93
CA ALA A 100 -7.93 7.83 15.70
C ALA A 100 -7.15 6.68 15.04
N TYR A 101 -6.49 5.84 15.83
CA TYR A 101 -5.82 4.63 15.34
C TYR A 101 -6.79 3.67 14.64
N TYR A 102 -7.91 3.33 15.29
CA TYR A 102 -8.92 2.45 14.69
C TYR A 102 -9.56 3.06 13.43
N LEU A 103 -9.77 4.37 13.43
CA LEU A 103 -10.27 5.09 12.27
C LEU A 103 -9.27 5.01 11.10
N ALA A 104 -7.98 5.25 11.37
CA ALA A 104 -6.92 5.16 10.36
C ALA A 104 -6.81 3.75 9.77
N ILE A 105 -6.89 2.71 10.60
CA ILE A 105 -6.93 1.31 10.14
C ILE A 105 -8.16 1.06 9.27
N SER A 106 -9.34 1.48 9.72
CA SER A 106 -10.59 1.30 8.97
C SER A 106 -10.52 1.95 7.59
N LEU A 107 -10.03 3.19 7.51
CA LEU A 107 -9.80 3.90 6.25
C LEU A 107 -8.77 3.17 5.36
N MET A 108 -7.69 2.64 5.93
CA MET A 108 -6.67 1.92 5.18
C MET A 108 -7.21 0.62 4.58
N VAL A 109 -8.04 -0.11 5.32
CA VAL A 109 -8.74 -1.31 4.84
C VAL A 109 -9.74 -0.93 3.74
N LEU A 110 -10.59 0.07 3.98
CA LEU A 110 -11.61 0.50 3.03
C LEU A 110 -11.00 0.97 1.70
N THR A 111 -9.95 1.78 1.75
CA THR A 111 -9.23 2.24 0.55
C THR A 111 -8.53 1.10 -0.19
N SER A 112 -7.99 0.11 0.54
CA SER A 112 -7.38 -1.09 -0.06
C SER A 112 -8.42 -1.98 -0.76
N VAL A 113 -9.59 -2.16 -0.15
CA VAL A 113 -10.72 -2.89 -0.75
C VAL A 113 -11.21 -2.16 -2.00
N LEU A 114 -11.40 -0.84 -1.91
CA LEU A 114 -11.80 -0.02 -3.06
C LEU A 114 -10.79 -0.15 -4.21
N LYS A 115 -9.49 -0.13 -3.91
CA LYS A 115 -8.43 -0.34 -4.92
C LYS A 115 -8.54 -1.70 -5.61
N LEU A 116 -8.80 -2.76 -4.85
CA LEU A 116 -8.99 -4.11 -5.40
C LEU A 116 -10.27 -4.21 -6.22
N TYR A 117 -11.37 -3.62 -5.74
CA TYR A 117 -12.64 -3.56 -6.45
C TYR A 117 -12.51 -2.84 -7.79
N LEU A 118 -11.90 -1.65 -7.79
CA LEU A 118 -11.64 -0.90 -9.02
C LEU A 118 -10.78 -1.72 -9.98
N LYS A 119 -9.69 -2.34 -9.50
CA LYS A 119 -8.86 -3.22 -10.33
C LYS A 119 -9.67 -4.35 -10.97
N HIS A 120 -10.56 -4.98 -10.21
CA HIS A 120 -11.39 -6.07 -10.70
C HIS A 120 -12.48 -5.59 -11.68
N HIS A 121 -13.06 -4.42 -11.44
CA HIS A 121 -14.06 -3.82 -12.32
C HIS A 121 -13.46 -3.44 -13.67
N TYR A 122 -12.33 -2.73 -13.68
CA TYR A 122 -11.64 -2.35 -14.92
C TYR A 122 -11.14 -3.57 -15.71
N ALA A 123 -10.68 -4.63 -15.04
CA ALA A 123 -10.29 -5.88 -15.70
C ALA A 123 -11.47 -6.68 -16.31
N ARG A 124 -12.73 -6.32 -16.00
CA ARG A 124 -13.92 -6.92 -16.60
C ARG A 124 -14.53 -6.07 -17.71
N VAL A 125 -14.31 -4.76 -17.68
CA VAL A 125 -14.91 -3.80 -18.61
C VAL A 125 -14.00 -3.56 -19.83
N MET A 126 -12.69 -3.77 -19.68
CA MET A 126 -11.67 -3.77 -20.74
C MET A 126 -11.17 -5.19 -21.00
#